data_AF-A0A0A1TZ39-F1
#
_entry.id   AF-A0A0A1TZ39-F1
#
_cell.length_a   1.000
_cell.length_b   1.000
_cell.length_c   1.000
_cell.angle_alpha   90.00
_cell.angle_beta   90.00
_cell.angle_gamma   90.00
#
_symmetry.space_group_name_H-M   'P 1'
#
loop_
_entity.id
_entity.type
_entity.pdbx_description
1 polymer ?
#
loop_
_entity_poly.entity_id
_entity_poly.type
_entity_poly.pdbx_seq_one_letter_code
_entity_poly.pdbx_strand_id
1 'polypeptide(L)'
;MTLQIIVVSLLFFFTTCLSLKWCGNGGQVECVDDNLFCDDLSYNNYLPLKTHNKKYKEIYCKKDAVLYVEITTGNFTYLIFSNQQSTYDLSLTTHQTKGLVQSACYMYNCITCHYDYWGNERCEICNIGLYSLGGVCYPCEGCSNTNCGNSTTSNIECDGCIDGYVFNYNCEKCNDKCKTCNPTNTNNCTSCYYGQSVSNDNCTYCFGCANHCINGYKCASCDGNQYIDSDGFCTKNCDVSCNGCTGSGTNNCVNCADNYYKLSGFCMKCGSPNVCTTCSNSVCTSCQSGYYLFNGICTYCGDHCVNSTCQVDTGCSNCERGYYFNGNQCNTCVDHCNLDYCNDIRGCIQCVGGYYLSNGVCNSCINNCATCTTSSYCLTCVSSYYLDTNHNCRYCGDQCTKCDQTQGCTTCNGGYYPYNHVCAVCPANCDLTYCTTTSGCTKCNSGYYLSSGICNSCGNNCDFFTCVNNVGCTQCTSDWFYLDDNRKCQRCISPCSTCSNATVCNTCVSDYYYLNPSNACTQCVSPCLQCSSQTDCKSCINKSYWLDTSTNKCIRCSSPCNTCTGPNNGSCITCVAHYYFDATSKSCTYCGDGCIAGCTNTTNAPNVNWGLI
;
A
#
# COMPACT_ATOMS: atom_id res chain seq x y z
N MET A 1 41.36 -10.05 -20.30
CA MET A 1 40.59 -8.94 -20.92
C MET A 1 40.03 -8.12 -19.76
N THR A 2 40.68 -6.99 -19.45
CA THR A 2 40.17 -5.76 -18.77
C THR A 2 39.14 -5.97 -17.64
N LEU A 3 39.46 -5.94 -16.34
CA LEU A 3 40.01 -4.86 -15.49
C LEU A 3 39.38 -3.48 -15.73
N GLN A 4 38.39 -3.12 -14.90
CA GLN A 4 38.12 -1.74 -14.50
C GLN A 4 37.99 -1.70 -12.97
N ILE A 5 39.05 -1.20 -12.34
CA ILE A 5 39.12 -0.81 -10.94
C ILE A 5 38.61 0.64 -10.91
N ILE A 6 37.46 0.87 -10.26
CA ILE A 6 37.04 2.21 -9.88
C ILE A 6 37.75 2.53 -8.57
N VAL A 7 38.73 3.43 -8.66
CA VAL A 7 39.36 4.08 -7.51
C VAL A 7 38.35 5.07 -6.94
N VAL A 8 37.68 4.70 -5.84
CA VAL A 8 37.04 5.67 -4.95
C VAL A 8 38.01 5.92 -3.81
N SER A 9 38.75 7.00 -3.92
CA SER A 9 39.54 7.56 -2.82
C SER A 9 38.59 7.91 -1.68
N LEU A 10 38.56 7.07 -0.64
CA LEU A 10 38.01 7.40 0.67
C LEU A 10 38.88 8.51 1.28
N LEU A 11 38.52 9.75 0.99
CA LEU A 11 38.91 10.90 1.80
C LEU A 11 38.12 10.81 3.11
N PHE A 12 38.87 10.58 4.18
CA PHE A 12 38.46 10.72 5.56
C PHE A 12 37.66 12.02 5.76
N PHE A 13 36.37 11.91 6.05
CA PHE A 13 35.64 12.98 6.74
C PHE A 13 36.13 13.02 8.18
N PHE A 14 37.22 13.75 8.42
CA PHE A 14 37.33 14.47 9.68
C PHE A 14 36.25 15.54 9.62
N THR A 15 35.17 15.39 10.38
CA THR A 15 34.32 16.52 10.73
C THR A 15 35.11 17.40 11.68
N THR A 16 36.07 18.15 11.14
CA THR A 16 36.44 19.43 11.72
C THR A 16 35.13 20.21 11.83
N CYS A 17 34.81 20.71 13.02
CA CYS A 17 33.78 21.73 13.18
C CYS A 17 34.28 22.95 12.40
N LEU A 18 34.01 22.96 11.08
CA LEU A 18 34.37 24.06 10.21
C LEU A 18 33.44 25.20 10.60
N SER A 19 34.03 26.35 10.92
CA SER A 19 33.28 27.60 10.97
C SER A 19 32.52 27.78 9.65
N LEU A 20 31.33 28.36 9.75
CA LEU A 20 30.45 28.65 8.63
C LEU A 20 30.65 30.10 8.21
N LYS A 21 30.72 30.34 6.90
CA LYS A 21 30.66 31.67 6.28
C LYS A 21 29.33 31.86 5.58
N TRP A 22 28.89 33.12 5.46
CA TRP A 22 27.64 33.48 4.81
C TRP A 22 27.90 34.26 3.53
N CYS A 23 27.69 33.63 2.38
CA CYS A 23 28.11 34.15 1.09
C CYS A 23 26.93 34.57 0.21
N GLY A 24 27.09 35.65 -0.56
CA GLY A 24 26.06 36.14 -1.47
C GLY A 24 26.14 35.47 -2.84
N ASN A 25 25.03 34.89 -3.31
CA ASN A 25 24.92 34.26 -4.62
C ASN A 25 23.61 34.68 -5.32
N GLY A 26 23.69 35.42 -6.44
CA GLY A 26 22.56 35.63 -7.35
C GLY A 26 21.27 36.22 -6.76
N GLY A 27 21.32 36.89 -5.60
CA GLY A 27 20.13 37.43 -4.91
C GLY A 27 19.70 36.64 -3.65
N GLN A 28 20.48 35.64 -3.24
CA GLN A 28 20.32 34.86 -2.01
C GLN A 28 21.61 34.92 -1.18
N VAL A 29 21.51 34.70 0.13
CA VAL A 29 22.65 34.46 1.04
C VAL A 29 22.68 32.98 1.39
N GLU A 30 23.82 32.30 1.22
CA GLU A 30 23.98 30.87 1.47
C GLU A 30 25.08 30.62 2.51
N CYS A 31 24.87 29.65 3.42
CA CYS A 31 25.92 29.18 4.31
C CYS A 31 26.86 28.20 3.61
N VAL A 32 28.16 28.44 3.74
CA VAL A 32 29.21 27.60 3.14
C VAL A 32 30.28 27.26 4.18
N ASP A 33 31.04 26.19 3.95
CA ASP A 33 32.22 25.89 4.78
C ASP A 33 33.28 26.99 4.64
N ASP A 34 33.98 27.29 5.73
CA ASP A 34 35.06 28.30 5.78
C ASP A 34 36.15 28.17 4.71
N ASN A 35 36.31 26.96 4.16
CA ASN A 35 37.28 26.60 3.14
C ASN A 35 36.85 26.97 1.71
N LEU A 36 35.60 27.40 1.49
CA LEU A 36 35.08 27.85 0.19
C LEU A 36 35.39 29.35 -0.03
N PHE A 37 35.77 29.69 -1.26
CA PHE A 37 36.21 31.03 -1.63
C PHE A 37 35.02 31.93 -2.01
N CYS A 38 34.61 32.80 -1.09
CA CYS A 38 33.61 33.85 -1.32
C CYS A 38 33.75 34.97 -0.28
N ASP A 39 33.21 36.15 -0.60
CA ASP A 39 33.15 37.26 0.35
C ASP A 39 32.14 36.94 1.45
N ASP A 40 32.62 36.75 2.68
CA ASP A 40 31.75 36.57 3.85
C ASP A 40 31.03 37.88 4.15
N LEU A 41 29.70 37.83 4.06
CA LEU A 41 28.81 38.95 4.31
C LEU A 41 28.54 39.13 5.81
N SER A 42 28.95 38.16 6.64
CA SER A 42 28.75 38.15 8.08
C SER A 42 30.05 38.37 8.87
N TYR A 43 29.92 38.70 10.15
CA TYR A 43 31.03 38.72 11.11
C TYR A 43 30.61 37.95 12.36
N ASN A 44 31.26 36.83 12.71
CA ASN A 44 30.84 35.98 13.85
C ASN A 44 29.35 35.59 13.82
N ASN A 45 28.85 35.11 12.67
CA ASN A 45 27.43 34.80 12.44
C ASN A 45 26.47 36.00 12.63
N TYR A 46 26.98 37.23 12.53
CA TYR A 46 26.18 38.45 12.46
C TYR A 46 26.12 39.00 11.04
N LEU A 47 24.93 39.08 10.47
CA LEU A 47 24.66 39.62 9.13
C LEU A 47 23.95 40.98 9.23
N PRO A 48 24.63 42.11 8.93
CA PRO A 48 24.02 43.43 8.89
C PRO A 48 23.18 43.58 7.61
N LEU A 49 21.92 43.14 7.63
CA LEU A 49 21.03 43.18 6.47
C LEU A 49 20.74 44.62 6.00
N LYS A 50 20.82 45.59 6.91
CA LYS A 50 20.72 47.04 6.63
C LYS A 50 21.59 47.50 5.46
N THR A 51 22.80 46.96 5.29
CA THR A 51 23.71 47.33 4.18
C THR A 51 23.41 46.60 2.87
N HIS A 52 22.52 45.59 2.89
CA HIS A 52 22.27 44.69 1.76
C HIS A 52 20.77 44.46 1.40
N ASN A 53 19.84 45.10 2.12
CA ASN A 53 18.37 44.90 2.05
C ASN A 53 17.72 45.05 0.67
N LYS A 54 18.41 45.63 -0.32
CA LYS A 54 17.92 45.73 -1.71
C LYS A 54 18.47 44.66 -2.66
N LYS A 55 19.43 43.85 -2.20
CA LYS A 55 20.20 42.91 -3.03
C LYS A 55 19.78 41.46 -2.82
N TYR A 56 19.39 41.07 -1.60
CA TYR A 56 19.08 39.68 -1.27
C TYR A 56 17.63 39.53 -0.82
N LYS A 57 16.94 38.51 -1.34
CA LYS A 57 15.53 38.21 -1.03
C LYS A 57 15.37 37.00 -0.12
N GLU A 58 16.37 36.14 -0.05
CA GLU A 58 16.31 34.88 0.70
C GLU A 58 17.64 34.59 1.39
N ILE A 59 17.59 33.85 2.50
CA ILE A 59 18.74 33.30 3.21
C ILE A 59 18.57 31.78 3.33
N TYR A 60 19.61 31.02 3.00
CA TYR A 60 19.58 29.58 2.85
C TYR A 60 20.74 28.90 3.59
N CYS A 61 20.46 27.81 4.32
CA CYS A 61 21.49 26.96 4.90
C CYS A 61 21.01 25.52 5.08
N LYS A 62 21.76 24.56 4.52
CA LYS A 62 21.52 23.10 4.67
C LYS A 62 22.19 22.50 5.91
N LYS A 63 22.77 23.33 6.79
CA LYS A 63 23.50 22.90 7.98
C LYS A 63 22.83 23.50 9.21
N ASP A 64 22.95 22.78 10.33
CA ASP A 64 22.48 23.30 11.61
C ASP A 64 23.30 24.54 11.98
N ALA A 65 22.65 25.71 11.99
CA ALA A 65 23.33 27.00 12.14
C ALA A 65 22.41 28.05 12.76
N VAL A 66 23.00 29.02 13.45
CA VAL A 66 22.29 30.20 13.97
C VAL A 66 22.92 31.44 13.35
N LEU A 67 22.09 32.30 12.77
CA LEU A 67 22.52 33.57 12.16
C LEU A 67 21.80 34.74 12.82
N TYR A 68 22.56 35.66 13.41
CA TYR A 68 22.04 36.92 13.93
C TYR A 68 21.90 37.92 12.78
N VAL A 69 20.72 38.52 12.62
CA VAL A 69 20.42 39.41 11.50
C VAL A 69 19.94 40.76 12.02
N GLU A 70 20.57 41.85 11.58
CA GLU A 70 20.11 43.21 11.84
C GLU A 70 19.22 43.70 10.69
N ILE A 71 17.91 43.82 10.94
CA ILE A 71 16.91 44.19 9.92
C ILE A 71 16.88 45.71 9.72
N THR A 72 16.91 46.46 10.82
CA THR A 72 17.01 47.92 10.87
C THR A 72 17.92 48.33 12.02
N THR A 73 18.45 49.55 12.05
CA THR A 73 19.36 50.03 13.11
C THR A 73 18.83 49.70 14.51
N GLY A 74 19.52 48.82 15.24
CA GLY A 74 19.15 48.43 16.60
C GLY A 74 18.01 47.40 16.72
N ASN A 75 17.51 46.87 15.60
CA ASN A 75 16.50 45.81 15.58
C ASN A 75 17.13 44.51 15.06
N PHE A 76 17.33 43.58 15.98
CA PHE A 76 18.01 42.32 15.73
C PHE A 76 17.02 41.16 15.79
N THR A 77 17.24 40.17 14.94
CA THR A 77 16.60 38.86 15.02
C THR A 77 17.66 37.77 14.89
N TYR A 78 17.28 36.52 15.10
CA TYR A 78 18.14 35.38 14.81
C TYR A 78 17.35 34.35 14.01
N LEU A 79 18.02 33.72 13.05
CA LEU A 79 17.50 32.65 12.20
C LEU A 79 18.16 31.35 12.62
N ILE A 80 17.37 30.27 12.74
CA ILE A 80 17.88 28.94 13.10
C ILE A 80 17.63 28.01 11.91
N PHE A 81 18.70 27.47 11.37
CA PHE A 81 18.64 26.52 10.28
C PHE A 81 18.75 25.10 10.83
N SER A 82 17.91 24.20 10.31
CA SER A 82 17.92 22.78 10.65
C SER A 82 17.51 21.92 9.46
N ASN A 83 17.55 20.60 9.62
CA ASN A 83 17.06 19.63 8.62
C ASN A 83 15.58 19.83 8.22
N GLN A 84 14.77 20.54 9.02
CA GLN A 84 13.36 20.83 8.71
C GLN A 84 13.14 22.25 8.18
N GLN A 85 14.07 23.16 8.39
CA GLN A 85 13.96 24.56 7.97
C GLN A 85 15.30 25.06 7.44
N SER A 86 15.42 25.05 6.10
CA SER A 86 16.68 25.38 5.42
C SER A 86 16.65 26.74 4.72
N THR A 87 15.49 27.40 4.60
CA THR A 87 15.34 28.66 3.85
C THR A 87 14.48 29.66 4.62
N TYR A 88 14.85 30.94 4.59
CA TYR A 88 14.07 32.07 5.09
C TYR A 88 13.88 33.13 4.00
N ASP A 89 12.64 33.58 3.80
CA ASP A 89 12.28 34.65 2.86
C ASP A 89 12.28 36.02 3.57
N LEU A 90 13.11 36.94 3.09
CA LEU A 90 13.27 38.29 3.62
C LEU A 90 12.19 39.26 3.09
N SER A 91 11.43 38.87 2.07
CA SER A 91 10.38 39.69 1.44
C SER A 91 9.18 39.95 2.35
N LEU A 92 9.07 39.22 3.47
CA LEU A 92 7.92 39.22 4.38
C LEU A 92 8.20 39.91 5.73
N THR A 93 9.42 40.39 6.00
CA THR A 93 9.83 40.93 7.31
C THR A 93 9.55 42.42 7.52
N THR A 94 8.94 43.13 6.56
CA THR A 94 8.61 44.57 6.71
C THR A 94 7.29 44.87 7.43
N HIS A 95 6.50 43.86 7.83
CA HIS A 95 5.22 44.08 8.53
C HIS A 95 4.98 43.25 9.80
N GLN A 96 5.97 42.52 10.33
CA GLN A 96 5.82 41.82 11.62
C GLN A 96 7.09 41.90 12.44
N THR A 97 7.07 42.68 13.52
CA THR A 97 8.02 42.55 14.63
C THR A 97 7.37 41.78 15.77
N LYS A 98 7.74 40.50 15.94
CA LYS A 98 8.36 39.92 17.17
C LYS A 98 8.30 38.38 17.15
N GLY A 99 9.50 37.78 17.09
CA GLY A 99 9.85 36.47 17.66
C GLY A 99 8.89 35.30 17.48
N LEU A 100 8.86 34.70 16.28
CA LEU A 100 8.42 33.31 16.14
C LEU A 100 9.59 32.40 16.53
N VAL A 101 9.63 32.02 17.80
CA VAL A 101 10.35 30.81 18.24
C VAL A 101 9.35 29.67 18.14
N GLN A 102 9.68 28.61 17.39
CA GLN A 102 9.00 27.34 17.60
C GLN A 102 9.50 26.81 18.95
N SER A 103 8.61 26.84 19.93
CA SER A 103 8.88 26.46 21.32
C SER A 103 9.27 24.99 21.43
N ALA A 104 10.04 24.63 22.47
CA ALA A 104 10.28 23.24 22.88
C ALA A 104 9.00 22.54 23.42
N CYS A 105 7.84 23.16 23.19
CA CYS A 105 6.51 22.86 23.72
C CYS A 105 5.53 22.92 22.54
N TYR A 106 4.47 22.11 22.53
CA TYR A 106 3.46 22.15 21.48
C TYR A 106 2.51 23.37 21.59
N MET A 107 2.64 24.18 22.65
CA MET A 107 1.87 25.41 22.84
C MET A 107 2.52 26.65 22.24
N TYR A 108 1.70 27.43 21.52
CA TYR A 108 2.10 28.71 20.93
C TYR A 108 2.50 29.74 21.99
N ASN A 109 3.56 30.48 21.70
CA ASN A 109 4.06 31.61 22.48
C ASN A 109 4.60 31.30 23.89
N CYS A 110 5.08 30.07 24.10
CA CYS A 110 5.59 29.57 25.38
C CYS A 110 7.10 29.26 25.33
N ILE A 111 7.90 29.76 26.27
CA ILE A 111 9.35 29.50 26.35
C ILE A 111 9.64 28.18 27.07
N THR A 112 8.96 27.90 28.19
CA THR A 112 9.10 26.66 28.96
C THR A 112 7.74 26.11 29.39
N CYS A 113 7.57 24.79 29.33
CA CYS A 113 6.34 24.10 29.70
C CYS A 113 6.59 22.93 30.66
N HIS A 114 5.53 22.55 31.38
CA HIS A 114 5.48 21.35 32.21
C HIS A 114 4.17 20.57 31.95
N TYR A 115 4.14 19.28 32.28
CA TYR A 115 2.92 18.49 32.22
C TYR A 115 2.21 18.50 33.57
N ASP A 116 0.90 18.76 33.57
CA ASP A 116 0.08 18.59 34.77
C ASP A 116 -0.19 17.10 35.09
N TYR A 117 -0.77 16.83 36.25
CA TYR A 117 -1.09 15.47 36.71
C TYR A 117 -2.05 14.70 35.78
N TRP A 118 -2.72 15.38 34.84
CA TRP A 118 -3.62 14.79 33.84
C TRP A 118 -2.98 14.66 32.46
N GLY A 119 -1.69 15.00 32.33
CA GLY A 119 -0.93 14.90 31.09
C GLY A 119 -1.14 16.07 30.12
N ASN A 120 -1.75 17.18 30.56
CA ASN A 120 -1.86 18.37 29.73
C ASN A 120 -0.63 19.25 29.89
N GLU A 121 -0.09 19.74 28.77
CA GLU A 121 1.04 20.66 28.74
C GLU A 121 0.60 22.07 29.19
N ARG A 122 1.30 22.68 30.14
CA ARG A 122 1.02 24.01 30.72
C ARG A 122 2.26 24.92 30.63
N CYS A 123 2.05 26.18 30.28
CA CYS A 123 3.14 27.13 30.05
C CYS A 123 3.59 27.78 31.36
N GLU A 124 4.88 27.67 31.65
CA GLU A 124 5.52 28.23 32.83
C GLU A 124 6.07 29.65 32.57
N ILE A 125 6.73 29.86 31.42
CA ILE A 125 7.27 31.17 31.01
C ILE A 125 6.78 31.49 29.60
N CYS A 126 6.14 32.65 29.41
CA CYS A 126 5.65 33.10 28.10
C CYS A 126 6.70 33.89 27.31
N ASN A 127 6.52 33.99 25.99
CA ASN A 127 7.33 34.87 25.15
C ASN A 127 7.23 36.34 25.61
N ILE A 128 8.31 37.10 25.41
CA ILE A 128 8.41 38.51 25.81
C ILE A 128 7.24 39.33 25.22
N GLY A 129 6.47 40.00 26.08
CA GLY A 129 5.29 40.79 25.71
C GLY A 129 3.93 40.09 25.93
N LEU A 130 3.91 38.93 26.57
CA LEU A 130 2.71 38.16 26.93
C LEU A 130 2.72 37.83 28.43
N TYR A 131 1.55 37.56 29.02
CA TYR A 131 1.43 37.10 30.42
C TYR A 131 0.75 35.74 30.51
N SER A 132 1.11 34.93 31.52
CA SER A 132 0.52 33.61 31.75
C SER A 132 -0.71 33.72 32.66
N LEU A 133 -1.84 33.16 32.20
CA LEU A 133 -3.03 32.97 33.02
C LEU A 133 -3.53 31.53 32.86
N GLY A 134 -3.50 30.75 33.94
CA GLY A 134 -3.94 29.36 33.91
C GLY A 134 -3.10 28.41 33.02
N GLY A 135 -1.86 28.79 32.69
CA GLY A 135 -0.96 27.99 31.84
C GLY A 135 -1.05 28.31 30.34
N VAL A 136 -1.79 29.37 29.97
CA VAL A 136 -1.92 29.87 28.59
C VAL A 136 -1.41 31.32 28.52
N CYS A 137 -0.67 31.66 27.46
CA CYS A 137 -0.07 32.98 27.27
C CYS A 137 -1.01 33.93 26.52
N TYR A 138 -1.31 35.08 27.12
CA TYR A 138 -2.19 36.11 26.56
C TYR A 138 -1.43 37.39 26.20
N PRO A 139 -1.80 38.09 25.12
CA PRO A 139 -1.28 39.41 24.82
C PRO A 139 -1.63 40.42 25.91
N CYS A 140 -0.69 41.31 26.24
CA CYS A 140 -0.94 42.45 27.12
C CYS A 140 -1.80 43.51 26.40
N GLU A 141 -3.05 43.20 26.04
CA GLU A 141 -4.00 44.19 25.53
C GLU A 141 -4.51 45.04 26.70
N GLY A 142 -3.81 46.13 26.98
CA GLY A 142 -4.19 47.07 28.04
C GLY A 142 -3.11 48.06 28.47
N CYS A 143 -1.83 47.85 28.13
CA CYS A 143 -0.78 48.84 28.46
C CYS A 143 -0.88 50.05 27.52
N SER A 144 -1.19 51.21 28.09
CA SER A 144 -1.16 52.52 27.41
C SER A 144 0.26 53.00 27.06
N ASN A 145 1.31 52.18 27.27
CA ASN A 145 2.71 52.51 27.01
C ASN A 145 3.39 51.41 26.17
N THR A 146 3.69 51.70 24.90
CA THR A 146 4.28 50.75 23.93
C THR A 146 5.76 50.43 24.16
N ASN A 147 6.41 51.05 25.16
CA ASN A 147 7.85 50.94 25.43
C ASN A 147 8.16 50.05 26.66
N CYS A 148 7.19 49.27 27.13
CA CYS A 148 7.31 48.42 28.30
C CYS A 148 7.93 47.04 27.98
N GLY A 149 8.85 46.58 28.83
CA GLY A 149 9.56 45.30 28.72
C GLY A 149 8.88 44.13 29.45
N ASN A 150 8.22 44.36 30.60
CA ASN A 150 7.52 43.35 31.43
C ASN A 150 6.34 43.97 32.24
N SER A 151 5.28 43.19 32.52
CA SER A 151 4.08 43.62 33.31
C SER A 151 3.58 42.55 34.30
N THR A 152 2.93 42.93 35.41
CA THR A 152 2.35 41.98 36.41
C THR A 152 0.84 41.73 36.21
N THR A 153 0.36 40.60 36.73
CA THR A 153 -0.96 40.00 36.47
C THR A 153 -2.17 40.67 37.15
N SER A 154 -2.03 41.84 37.79
CA SER A 154 -3.17 42.41 38.54
C SER A 154 -3.41 43.92 38.42
N ASN A 155 -2.51 44.71 37.84
CA ASN A 155 -2.77 46.12 37.51
C ASN A 155 -1.84 46.55 36.37
N ILE A 156 -2.36 47.37 35.46
CA ILE A 156 -1.70 47.85 34.23
C ILE A 156 -0.59 48.86 34.58
N GLU A 157 0.48 48.43 35.25
CA GLU A 157 1.66 49.23 35.56
C GLU A 157 2.92 48.54 35.02
N CYS A 158 3.80 49.32 34.38
CA CYS A 158 5.02 48.82 33.73
C CYS A 158 6.14 48.66 34.77
N ASP A 159 6.77 47.48 34.85
CA ASP A 159 7.81 47.18 35.86
C ASP A 159 9.25 47.30 35.29
N GLY A 160 9.37 47.62 33.99
CA GLY A 160 10.66 47.84 33.34
C GLY A 160 10.52 48.25 31.89
N CYS A 161 11.43 49.08 31.40
CA CYS A 161 11.43 49.60 30.03
C CYS A 161 12.39 48.81 29.12
N ILE A 162 12.14 48.84 27.81
CA ILE A 162 13.09 48.29 26.83
C ILE A 162 14.41 49.09 26.80
N ASP A 163 15.49 48.48 26.29
CA ASP A 163 16.77 49.15 26.08
C ASP A 163 16.60 50.50 25.35
N GLY A 164 17.31 51.53 25.82
CA GLY A 164 17.17 52.90 25.33
C GLY A 164 16.10 53.72 26.05
N TYR A 165 15.44 53.18 27.08
CA TYR A 165 14.45 53.88 27.90
C TYR A 165 14.69 53.66 29.40
N VAL A 166 14.31 54.63 30.22
CA VAL A 166 14.41 54.56 31.70
C VAL A 166 13.04 54.75 32.33
N PHE A 167 12.78 54.05 33.43
CA PHE A 167 11.51 54.11 34.14
C PHE A 167 11.48 55.32 35.10
N ASN A 168 10.59 56.26 34.85
CA ASN A 168 10.32 57.42 35.70
C ASN A 168 8.82 57.75 35.66
N TYR A 169 8.00 56.98 36.39
CA TYR A 169 6.52 56.95 36.30
C TYR A 169 5.95 56.51 34.93
N ASN A 170 6.71 56.71 33.84
CA ASN A 170 6.54 56.15 32.49
C ASN A 170 7.92 55.87 31.87
N CYS A 171 7.97 55.10 30.78
CA CYS A 171 9.22 54.86 30.04
C CYS A 171 9.63 56.09 29.21
N GLU A 172 10.66 56.79 29.68
CA GLU A 172 11.25 57.96 29.01
C GLU A 172 12.45 57.57 28.17
N LYS A 173 12.62 58.18 26.99
CA LYS A 173 13.71 57.85 26.06
C LYS A 173 15.06 58.37 26.57
N CYS A 174 16.04 57.50 26.64
CA CYS A 174 17.44 57.84 26.87
C CYS A 174 18.06 58.56 25.64
N ASN A 175 19.20 59.22 25.83
CA ASN A 175 20.03 59.66 24.71
C ASN A 175 20.33 58.47 23.78
N ASP A 176 20.30 58.70 22.45
CA ASP A 176 20.41 57.66 21.41
C ASP A 176 21.68 56.79 21.49
N LYS A 177 22.68 57.21 22.28
CA LYS A 177 23.93 56.47 22.52
C LYS A 177 23.89 55.56 23.75
N CYS A 178 22.91 55.70 24.63
CA CYS A 178 22.82 54.94 25.89
C CYS A 178 21.96 53.69 25.73
N LYS A 179 22.40 52.58 26.32
CA LYS A 179 21.56 51.38 26.50
C LYS A 179 20.63 51.54 27.70
N THR A 180 21.15 52.07 28.81
CA THR A 180 20.35 52.54 29.96
C THR A 180 20.86 53.91 30.40
N CYS A 181 20.00 54.74 30.97
CA CYS A 181 20.35 56.09 31.43
C CYS A 181 19.85 56.36 32.86
N ASN A 182 20.30 57.47 33.44
CA ASN A 182 19.89 57.90 34.79
C ASN A 182 18.42 58.37 34.78
N PRO A 183 17.56 57.90 35.70
CA PRO A 183 16.15 58.32 35.77
C PRO A 183 15.93 59.82 35.98
N THR A 184 16.90 60.52 36.57
CA THR A 184 16.82 61.97 36.83
C THR A 184 17.40 62.83 35.69
N ASN A 185 18.18 62.23 34.79
CA ASN A 185 18.72 62.88 33.60
C ASN A 185 18.98 61.86 32.48
N THR A 186 18.09 61.80 31.49
CA THR A 186 18.13 60.83 30.39
C THR A 186 19.34 60.97 29.46
N ASN A 187 20.15 62.03 29.60
CA ASN A 187 21.40 62.19 28.88
C ASN A 187 22.61 61.50 29.52
N ASN A 188 22.50 61.08 30.78
CA ASN A 188 23.59 60.43 31.49
C ASN A 188 23.46 58.91 31.35
N CYS A 189 24.33 58.30 30.55
CA CYS A 189 24.32 56.85 30.32
C CYS A 189 24.80 56.09 31.57
N THR A 190 24.03 55.10 32.02
CA THR A 190 24.41 54.14 33.06
C THR A 190 24.93 52.82 32.47
N SER A 191 24.56 52.51 31.23
CA SER A 191 25.16 51.44 30.44
C SER A 191 25.12 51.77 28.95
N CYS A 192 25.97 51.09 28.18
CA CYS A 192 26.15 51.34 26.75
C CYS A 192 25.87 50.07 25.92
N TYR A 193 25.65 50.25 24.62
CA TYR A 193 25.58 49.15 23.68
C TYR A 193 26.97 48.53 23.48
N TYR A 194 27.01 47.29 22.96
CA TYR A 194 28.24 46.50 22.80
C TYR A 194 29.38 47.28 22.12
N GLY A 195 30.61 47.17 22.65
CA GLY A 195 31.80 47.88 22.16
C GLY A 195 32.00 49.30 22.70
N GLN A 196 31.15 49.75 23.62
CA GLN A 196 31.22 51.08 24.24
C GLN A 196 31.27 50.99 25.77
N SER A 197 31.91 51.97 26.40
CA SER A 197 31.94 52.11 27.87
C SER A 197 31.49 53.50 28.30
N VAL A 198 30.90 53.59 29.50
CA VAL A 198 30.51 54.87 30.10
C VAL A 198 31.77 55.63 30.52
N SER A 199 31.98 56.80 29.94
CA SER A 199 33.02 57.75 30.30
C SER A 199 32.40 59.14 30.40
N ASN A 200 32.54 59.79 31.58
CA ASN A 200 31.94 61.10 31.88
C ASN A 200 30.44 61.17 31.50
N ASP A 201 29.66 60.20 32.00
CA ASP A 201 28.22 60.07 31.75
C ASP A 201 27.81 59.86 30.27
N ASN A 202 28.75 59.59 29.36
CA ASN A 202 28.49 59.35 27.93
C ASN A 202 29.12 58.03 27.44
N CYS A 203 28.53 57.41 26.43
CA CYS A 203 29.06 56.18 25.84
C CYS A 203 30.15 56.47 24.81
N THR A 204 31.34 55.95 25.06
CA THR A 204 32.53 56.11 24.20
C THR A 204 33.02 54.75 23.70
N TYR A 205 33.48 54.71 22.45
CA TYR A 205 33.94 53.47 21.80
C TYR A 205 35.32 53.07 22.33
N CYS A 206 35.48 51.85 22.83
CA CYS A 206 36.81 51.33 23.20
C CYS A 206 37.45 50.72 21.93
N PHE A 207 38.55 51.28 21.44
CA PHE A 207 39.34 50.64 20.38
C PHE A 207 40.20 49.51 20.99
N GLY A 208 39.89 48.25 20.66
CA GLY A 208 40.76 47.10 20.93
C GLY A 208 40.57 46.38 22.27
N CYS A 209 39.50 46.64 23.03
CA CYS A 209 39.18 45.91 24.26
C CYS A 209 37.71 45.47 24.23
N ALA A 210 37.42 44.24 24.64
CA ALA A 210 36.07 43.68 24.56
C ALA A 210 35.12 44.21 25.65
N ASN A 211 35.58 44.46 26.88
CA ASN A 211 34.65 44.75 28.00
C ASN A 211 35.03 45.86 29.00
N HIS A 212 36.30 46.29 29.12
CA HIS A 212 36.68 47.40 30.02
C HIS A 212 37.91 48.19 29.53
N CYS A 213 37.76 49.50 29.38
CA CYS A 213 38.88 50.41 29.09
C CYS A 213 39.10 51.44 30.22
N ILE A 214 40.37 51.64 30.61
CA ILE A 214 40.82 52.70 31.53
C ILE A 214 41.10 53.95 30.69
N ASN A 215 40.50 55.09 31.08
CA ASN A 215 40.66 56.39 30.42
C ASN A 215 40.31 56.41 28.91
N GLY A 216 39.48 55.48 28.44
CA GLY A 216 38.98 55.49 27.05
C GLY A 216 39.92 54.91 25.98
N TYR A 217 41.09 54.37 26.33
CA TYR A 217 42.02 53.80 25.33
C TYR A 217 43.00 52.71 25.83
N LYS A 218 43.06 52.34 27.11
CA LYS A 218 43.89 51.23 27.61
C LYS A 218 43.05 50.07 28.13
N CYS A 219 43.40 48.82 27.84
CA CYS A 219 42.63 47.67 28.31
C CYS A 219 42.91 47.38 29.80
N ALA A 220 41.86 47.14 30.59
CA ALA A 220 42.00 46.71 31.99
C ALA A 220 42.29 45.20 32.11
N SER A 221 41.80 44.41 31.17
CA SER A 221 42.02 42.98 31.02
C SER A 221 41.82 42.60 29.55
N CYS A 222 42.42 41.48 29.13
CA CYS A 222 42.21 40.90 27.80
C CYS A 222 41.26 39.71 27.91
N ASP A 223 40.35 39.57 26.95
CA ASP A 223 39.48 38.40 26.84
C ASP A 223 40.16 37.33 25.97
N GLY A 224 40.08 36.07 26.39
CA GLY A 224 40.67 34.94 25.66
C GLY A 224 42.17 34.73 25.90
N ASN A 225 42.87 34.18 24.90
CA ASN A 225 44.24 33.70 25.02
C ASN A 225 45.28 34.81 24.72
N GLN A 226 45.06 36.01 25.28
CA GLN A 226 45.87 37.22 25.04
C GLN A 226 46.32 37.87 26.35
N TYR A 227 47.44 38.59 26.31
CA TYR A 227 47.96 39.34 27.46
C TYR A 227 48.19 40.82 27.11
N ILE A 228 48.17 41.67 28.15
CA ILE A 228 48.38 43.11 28.02
C ILE A 228 49.85 43.38 27.69
N ASP A 229 50.11 44.04 26.57
CA ASP A 229 51.46 44.46 26.19
C ASP A 229 51.96 45.67 27.03
N SER A 230 53.21 46.07 26.81
CA SER A 230 53.82 47.21 27.52
C SER A 230 53.09 48.54 27.28
N ASP A 231 52.30 48.65 26.21
CA ASP A 231 51.59 49.86 25.80
C ASP A 231 50.14 49.88 26.33
N GLY A 232 49.66 48.76 26.89
CA GLY A 232 48.34 48.62 27.49
C GLY A 232 47.28 48.05 26.55
N PHE A 233 47.69 47.35 25.49
CA PHE A 233 46.80 46.76 24.49
C PHE A 233 46.85 45.22 24.50
N CYS A 234 45.76 44.60 24.05
CA CYS A 234 45.61 43.14 23.92
C CYS A 234 46.05 42.66 22.53
N THR A 235 47.33 42.82 22.19
CA THR A 235 47.83 42.52 20.82
C THR A 235 48.64 41.23 20.73
N LYS A 236 48.96 40.59 21.86
CA LYS A 236 49.86 39.44 21.90
C LYS A 236 49.16 38.20 22.43
N ASN A 237 49.26 37.13 21.66
CA ASN A 237 48.68 35.84 21.99
C ASN A 237 49.62 35.07 22.94
N CYS A 238 49.02 34.28 23.81
CA CYS A 238 49.73 33.31 24.64
C CYS A 238 50.38 32.21 23.79
N ASP A 239 51.37 31.53 24.36
CA ASP A 239 51.92 30.31 23.75
C ASP A 239 50.80 29.27 23.55
N VAL A 240 50.90 28.47 22.48
CA VAL A 240 49.90 27.45 22.13
C VAL A 240 49.70 26.39 23.22
N SER A 241 50.68 26.22 24.10
CA SER A 241 50.60 25.33 25.26
C SER A 241 49.85 25.92 26.46
N CYS A 242 49.49 27.21 26.43
CA CYS A 242 48.77 27.90 27.50
C CYS A 242 47.28 28.07 27.19
N ASN A 243 46.46 28.00 28.24
CA ASN A 243 45.10 28.53 28.28
C ASN A 243 45.07 29.74 29.25
N GLY A 244 45.49 30.89 28.74
CA GLY A 244 45.75 32.12 29.48
C GLY A 244 47.21 32.28 29.91
N CYS A 245 47.73 33.50 29.85
CA CYS A 245 49.12 33.81 30.17
C CYS A 245 49.29 35.24 30.71
N THR A 246 50.40 35.47 31.41
CA THR A 246 50.79 36.79 31.96
C THR A 246 51.89 37.48 31.16
N GLY A 247 52.36 36.87 30.05
CA GLY A 247 53.42 37.41 29.20
C GLY A 247 53.81 36.45 28.08
N SER A 248 54.79 36.84 27.25
CA SER A 248 55.22 36.09 26.04
C SER A 248 56.01 34.80 26.29
N GLY A 249 56.56 34.60 27.48
CA GLY A 249 57.36 33.41 27.81
C GLY A 249 56.51 32.15 27.93
N THR A 250 57.04 31.00 27.50
CA THR A 250 56.41 29.67 27.64
C THR A 250 56.23 29.21 29.09
N ASN A 251 56.79 29.96 30.05
CA ASN A 251 56.64 29.77 31.49
C ASN A 251 55.63 30.73 32.16
N ASN A 252 54.99 31.60 31.38
CA ASN A 252 54.02 32.58 31.87
C ASN A 252 52.57 32.07 31.75
N CYS A 253 52.37 30.77 31.52
CA CYS A 253 51.04 30.19 31.44
C CYS A 253 50.33 30.26 32.81
N VAL A 254 49.12 30.81 32.83
CA VAL A 254 48.23 30.77 34.00
C VAL A 254 47.75 29.33 34.16
N ASN A 255 47.12 28.80 33.12
CA ASN A 255 46.74 27.40 32.96
C ASN A 255 47.34 26.82 31.68
N CYS A 256 47.48 25.50 31.64
CA CYS A 256 47.91 24.80 30.43
C CYS A 256 46.72 24.48 29.53
N ALA A 257 46.95 24.44 28.22
CA ALA A 257 45.98 23.92 27.25
C ALA A 257 45.78 22.41 27.44
N ASP A 258 44.68 21.88 26.91
CA ASP A 258 44.38 20.45 26.97
C ASP A 258 45.55 19.61 26.40
N ASN A 259 45.82 18.45 27.00
CA ASN A 259 46.99 17.60 26.73
C ASN A 259 48.34 18.16 27.19
N TYR A 260 48.37 19.20 28.03
CA TYR A 260 49.57 19.72 28.69
C TYR A 260 49.41 19.78 30.21
N TYR A 261 50.49 19.56 30.96
CA TYR A 261 50.52 19.68 32.42
C TYR A 261 51.56 20.72 32.87
N LYS A 262 51.27 21.42 33.97
CA LYS A 262 52.15 22.47 34.50
C LYS A 262 53.30 21.85 35.29
N LEU A 263 54.54 22.06 34.84
CA LEU A 263 55.75 21.67 35.53
C LEU A 263 56.67 22.88 35.66
N SER A 264 56.89 23.35 36.90
CA SER A 264 57.78 24.47 37.20
C SER A 264 57.52 25.74 36.36
N GLY A 265 56.23 26.03 36.09
CA GLY A 265 55.79 27.18 35.28
C GLY A 265 55.61 26.89 33.79
N PHE A 266 56.18 25.80 33.26
CA PHE A 266 56.07 25.41 31.85
C PHE A 266 54.90 24.44 31.64
N CYS A 267 54.26 24.52 30.48
CA CYS A 267 53.26 23.55 30.05
C CYS A 267 53.93 22.46 29.21
N MET A 268 54.05 21.27 29.79
CA MET A 268 54.68 20.10 29.18
C MET A 268 53.63 19.20 28.56
N LYS A 269 53.84 18.74 27.33
CA LYS A 269 52.89 17.85 26.64
C LYS A 269 52.80 16.50 27.36
N CYS A 270 51.58 15.99 27.58
CA CYS A 270 51.35 14.65 28.10
C CYS A 270 52.00 13.60 27.17
N GLY A 271 52.75 12.65 27.75
CA GLY A 271 53.46 11.61 27.01
C GLY A 271 52.52 10.62 26.31
N SER A 272 53.00 10.06 25.18
CA SER A 272 52.29 9.12 24.30
C SER A 272 51.49 8.04 25.05
N PRO A 273 50.26 7.72 24.63
CA PRO A 273 49.62 8.13 23.36
C PRO A 273 48.95 9.51 23.42
N ASN A 274 48.80 10.18 22.26
CA ASN A 274 48.06 11.45 22.07
C ASN A 274 46.54 11.34 22.33
N VAL A 275 46.12 10.40 23.17
CA VAL A 275 44.74 10.04 23.48
C VAL A 275 44.40 10.37 24.95
N CYS A 276 45.40 10.86 25.69
CA CYS A 276 45.25 11.34 27.07
C CYS A 276 44.90 12.83 27.09
N THR A 277 43.68 13.17 27.54
CA THR A 277 43.17 14.56 27.54
C THR A 277 43.67 15.37 28.72
N THR A 278 43.83 14.74 29.89
CA THR A 278 44.46 15.35 31.08
C THR A 278 45.44 14.39 31.73
N CYS A 279 46.54 14.90 32.26
CA CYS A 279 47.54 14.08 32.95
C CYS A 279 48.14 14.80 34.18
N SER A 280 48.58 14.02 35.17
CA SER A 280 49.31 14.48 36.35
C SER A 280 50.67 13.79 36.40
N ASN A 281 51.76 14.57 36.39
CA ASN A 281 53.14 14.04 36.41
C ASN A 281 53.40 12.94 35.36
N SER A 282 52.90 13.12 34.14
CA SER A 282 52.95 12.14 33.03
C SER A 282 52.06 10.89 33.17
N VAL A 283 51.25 10.77 34.22
CA VAL A 283 50.22 9.73 34.36
C VAL A 283 48.88 10.25 33.87
N CYS A 284 48.19 9.51 33.00
CA CYS A 284 46.92 9.98 32.47
C CYS A 284 45.81 9.95 33.52
N THR A 285 44.98 10.99 33.55
CA THR A 285 43.82 11.12 34.45
C THR A 285 42.49 11.14 33.71
N SER A 286 42.48 11.43 32.40
CA SER A 286 41.29 11.29 31.55
C SER A 286 41.69 10.99 30.10
N CYS A 287 40.83 10.25 29.40
CA CYS A 287 41.09 9.80 28.03
C CYS A 287 40.14 10.48 27.03
N GLN A 288 40.54 10.48 25.77
CA GLN A 288 39.67 10.83 24.65
C GLN A 288 38.51 9.84 24.54
N SER A 289 37.38 10.29 24.03
CA SER A 289 36.23 9.45 23.71
C SER A 289 36.62 8.19 22.91
N GLY A 290 36.08 7.02 23.28
CA GLY A 290 36.46 5.71 22.72
C GLY A 290 37.63 5.00 23.43
N TYR A 291 38.15 5.57 24.53
CA TYR A 291 39.20 4.97 25.36
C TYR A 291 38.82 5.04 26.85
N TYR A 292 39.16 3.98 27.59
CA TYR A 292 39.00 3.96 29.05
C TYR A 292 40.35 4.08 29.75
N LEU A 293 40.32 4.67 30.94
CA LEU A 293 41.49 4.75 31.78
C LEU A 293 41.66 3.41 32.52
N PHE A 294 42.84 2.82 32.40
CA PHE A 294 43.25 1.63 33.15
C PHE A 294 44.68 1.82 33.64
N ASN A 295 44.89 1.83 34.96
CA ASN A 295 46.22 2.02 35.58
C ASN A 295 47.00 3.24 35.06
N GLY A 296 46.32 4.37 34.82
CA GLY A 296 46.97 5.59 34.34
C GLY A 296 47.31 5.60 32.84
N ILE A 297 46.84 4.60 32.09
CA ILE A 297 47.02 4.46 30.64
C ILE A 297 45.65 4.42 29.95
N CYS A 298 45.50 5.16 28.86
CA CYS A 298 44.30 5.10 28.02
C CYS A 298 44.34 3.86 27.14
N THR A 299 43.41 2.94 27.38
CA THR A 299 43.25 1.70 26.61
C THR A 299 42.04 1.82 25.69
N TYR A 300 42.18 1.37 24.45
CA TYR A 300 41.08 1.42 23.47
C TYR A 300 39.93 0.52 23.91
N CYS A 301 38.70 1.01 23.86
CA CYS A 301 37.51 0.25 24.29
C CYS A 301 37.22 -0.97 23.40
N GLY A 302 37.88 -1.08 22.24
CA GLY A 302 37.62 -2.10 21.24
C GLY A 302 36.61 -1.65 20.19
N ASP A 303 36.69 -2.27 19.01
CA ASP A 303 35.79 -1.97 17.89
C ASP A 303 34.34 -2.34 18.26
N HIS A 304 33.37 -1.56 17.75
CA HIS A 304 31.93 -1.78 17.95
C HIS A 304 31.45 -1.77 19.41
N CYS A 305 32.21 -1.14 20.31
CA CYS A 305 31.76 -0.86 21.66
C CYS A 305 30.83 0.36 21.69
N VAL A 306 29.72 0.28 22.42
CA VAL A 306 28.89 1.46 22.66
C VAL A 306 29.65 2.42 23.57
N ASN A 307 30.01 3.59 23.06
CA ASN A 307 30.89 4.55 23.72
C ASN A 307 30.40 4.99 25.11
N SER A 308 29.08 5.13 25.31
CA SER A 308 28.48 5.46 26.62
C SER A 308 28.63 4.35 27.67
N THR A 309 29.01 3.15 27.24
CA THR A 309 29.19 1.96 28.09
C THR A 309 30.65 1.59 28.29
N CYS A 310 31.57 2.38 27.75
CA CYS A 310 32.99 2.21 27.99
C CYS A 310 33.34 2.77 29.38
N GLN A 311 33.60 1.85 30.31
CA GLN A 311 33.74 2.13 31.73
C GLN A 311 35.21 2.14 32.16
N VAL A 312 35.51 2.98 33.15
CA VAL A 312 36.84 3.07 33.77
C VAL A 312 37.19 1.72 34.40
N ASP A 313 38.44 1.28 34.21
CA ASP A 313 39.02 0.02 34.66
C ASP A 313 38.43 -1.31 34.14
N THR A 314 37.21 -1.32 33.61
CA THR A 314 36.53 -2.54 33.11
C THR A 314 36.43 -2.61 31.59
N GLY A 315 36.59 -1.49 30.88
CA GLY A 315 36.53 -1.45 29.42
C GLY A 315 35.10 -1.48 28.89
N CYS A 316 34.87 -2.19 27.78
CA CYS A 316 33.56 -2.24 27.13
C CYS A 316 32.56 -3.13 27.90
N SER A 317 31.36 -2.61 28.16
CA SER A 317 30.29 -3.39 28.80
C SER A 317 29.11 -3.72 27.89
N ASN A 318 28.90 -2.97 26.79
CA ASN A 318 27.89 -3.29 25.78
C ASN A 318 28.40 -3.01 24.36
N CYS A 319 27.94 -3.82 23.41
CA CYS A 319 28.30 -3.73 22.01
C CYS A 319 27.18 -3.08 21.18
N GLU A 320 27.56 -2.49 20.05
CA GLU A 320 26.61 -1.95 19.07
C GLU A 320 25.66 -3.06 18.56
N ARG A 321 24.47 -2.67 18.08
CA ARG A 321 23.48 -3.61 17.55
C ARG A 321 24.10 -4.41 16.39
N GLY A 322 24.06 -5.75 16.47
CA GLY A 322 24.76 -6.63 15.53
C GLY A 322 26.06 -7.22 16.05
N TYR A 323 26.44 -6.90 17.29
CA TYR A 323 27.60 -7.45 17.97
C TYR A 323 27.24 -7.91 19.38
N TYR A 324 27.88 -8.97 19.86
CA TYR A 324 27.70 -9.50 21.21
C TYR A 324 29.03 -9.50 21.98
N PHE A 325 28.95 -9.35 23.30
CA PHE A 325 30.12 -9.26 24.17
C PHE A 325 30.63 -10.65 24.56
N ASN A 326 31.88 -10.96 24.20
CA ASN A 326 32.54 -12.23 24.53
C ASN A 326 33.69 -12.02 25.53
N GLY A 327 33.38 -11.43 26.69
CA GLY A 327 34.29 -11.30 27.82
C GLY A 327 35.38 -10.22 27.70
N ASN A 328 35.90 -9.95 26.50
CA ASN A 328 36.89 -8.90 26.24
C ASN A 328 36.64 -8.09 24.96
N GLN A 329 35.82 -8.58 24.03
CA GLN A 329 35.63 -7.97 22.70
C GLN A 329 34.17 -8.11 22.22
N CYS A 330 33.79 -7.20 21.33
CA CYS A 330 32.52 -7.23 20.62
C CYS A 330 32.67 -8.05 19.33
N ASN A 331 32.09 -9.24 19.33
CA ASN A 331 32.12 -10.13 18.18
C ASN A 331 30.86 -9.94 17.33
N THR A 332 31.00 -10.03 16.01
CA THR A 332 29.86 -9.92 15.10
C THR A 332 28.87 -11.07 15.32
N CYS A 333 27.58 -10.76 15.26
CA CYS A 333 26.54 -11.79 15.23
C CYS A 333 26.67 -12.61 13.95
N VAL A 334 26.41 -13.92 14.06
CA VAL A 334 26.35 -14.79 12.88
C VAL A 334 25.22 -14.34 11.94
N ASP A 335 25.42 -14.54 10.63
CA ASP A 335 24.43 -14.22 9.62
C ASP A 335 23.07 -14.87 9.93
N HIS A 336 21.99 -14.15 9.62
CA HIS A 336 20.60 -14.57 9.88
C HIS A 336 20.25 -14.81 11.36
N CYS A 337 21.04 -14.29 12.28
CA CYS A 337 20.63 -14.17 13.67
C CYS A 337 19.55 -13.10 13.87
N ASN A 338 18.60 -13.37 14.77
CA ASN A 338 17.71 -12.32 15.25
C ASN A 338 18.51 -11.38 16.18
N LEU A 339 18.63 -10.11 15.81
CA LEU A 339 19.44 -9.12 16.52
C LEU A 339 18.98 -8.86 17.96
N ASP A 340 17.70 -9.08 18.27
CA ASP A 340 17.18 -8.94 19.63
C ASP A 340 17.61 -10.12 20.54
N TYR A 341 18.13 -11.18 19.93
CA TYR A 341 18.62 -12.41 20.53
C TYR A 341 20.11 -12.64 20.23
N CYS A 342 20.85 -11.54 20.06
CA CYS A 342 22.30 -11.54 19.92
C CYS A 342 22.92 -10.54 20.90
N ASN A 343 22.86 -10.86 22.19
CA ASN A 343 23.29 -9.94 23.26
C ASN A 343 23.99 -10.64 24.45
N ASP A 344 24.24 -11.94 24.36
CA ASP A 344 24.84 -12.73 25.45
C ASP A 344 26.19 -13.34 25.01
N ILE A 345 27.01 -13.79 25.97
CA ILE A 345 28.32 -14.42 25.75
C ILE A 345 28.27 -15.63 24.78
N ARG A 346 27.07 -16.19 24.61
CA ARG A 346 26.78 -17.34 23.75
C ARG A 346 26.57 -16.98 22.27
N GLY A 347 26.59 -15.70 21.91
CA GLY A 347 26.34 -15.25 20.53
C GLY A 347 24.85 -15.28 20.18
N CYS A 348 24.50 -15.96 19.08
CA CYS A 348 23.12 -16.05 18.62
C CYS A 348 22.34 -17.14 19.35
N ILE A 349 21.26 -16.77 20.02
CA ILE A 349 20.36 -17.74 20.68
C ILE A 349 19.08 -18.01 19.89
N GLN A 350 18.75 -17.17 18.91
CA GLN A 350 17.58 -17.37 18.05
C GLN A 350 17.83 -16.80 16.66
N CYS A 351 17.56 -17.60 15.63
CA CYS A 351 17.65 -17.19 14.24
C CYS A 351 16.38 -16.47 13.78
N VAL A 352 16.48 -15.71 12.69
CA VAL A 352 15.28 -15.15 12.02
C VAL A 352 14.46 -16.28 11.37
N GLY A 353 13.19 -15.98 11.05
CA GLY A 353 12.32 -16.92 10.35
C GLY A 353 12.95 -17.47 9.06
N GLY A 354 12.75 -18.76 8.78
CA GLY A 354 13.38 -19.49 7.69
C GLY A 354 14.75 -20.09 8.02
N TYR A 355 15.26 -19.91 9.25
CA TYR A 355 16.53 -20.49 9.72
C TYR A 355 16.36 -21.19 11.07
N TYR A 356 17.15 -22.24 11.32
CA TYR A 356 17.24 -22.92 12.60
C TYR A 356 18.66 -22.85 13.17
N LEU A 357 18.74 -22.78 14.50
CA LEU A 357 20.01 -22.70 15.21
C LEU A 357 20.63 -24.09 15.33
N SER A 358 21.86 -24.26 14.84
CA SER A 358 22.66 -25.48 15.02
C SER A 358 24.11 -25.12 15.30
N ASN A 359 24.63 -25.55 16.44
CA ASN A 359 26.00 -25.26 16.89
C ASN A 359 26.37 -23.77 16.86
N GLY A 360 25.42 -22.88 17.23
CA GLY A 360 25.65 -21.43 17.23
C GLY A 360 25.56 -20.77 15.84
N VAL A 361 25.20 -21.51 14.80
CA VAL A 361 25.06 -21.01 13.42
C VAL A 361 23.62 -21.16 12.94
N CYS A 362 23.12 -20.15 12.23
CA CYS A 362 21.79 -20.17 11.63
C CYS A 362 21.82 -20.84 10.26
N ASN A 363 21.24 -22.03 10.17
CA ASN A 363 21.17 -22.82 8.95
C ASN A 363 19.79 -22.68 8.32
N SER A 364 19.71 -22.64 6.99
CA SER A 364 18.43 -22.47 6.29
C SER A 364 17.50 -23.66 6.50
N CYS A 365 16.22 -23.39 6.71
CA CYS A 365 15.17 -24.39 6.66
C CYS A 365 15.00 -24.97 5.25
N ILE A 366 14.26 -26.09 5.15
CA ILE A 366 13.78 -26.60 3.87
C ILE A 366 12.94 -25.55 3.13
N ASN A 367 12.94 -25.59 1.80
CA ASN A 367 12.22 -24.62 0.97
C ASN A 367 10.75 -24.42 1.41
N ASN A 368 10.31 -23.16 1.39
CA ASN A 368 8.96 -22.71 1.76
C ASN A 368 8.57 -22.94 3.23
N CYS A 369 9.53 -23.28 4.08
CA CYS A 369 9.32 -23.41 5.51
C CYS A 369 9.58 -22.09 6.24
N ALA A 370 8.63 -21.65 7.07
CA ALA A 370 8.76 -20.44 7.89
C ALA A 370 9.51 -20.71 9.21
N THR A 371 9.30 -21.86 9.85
CA THR A 371 10.05 -22.26 11.05
C THR A 371 10.35 -23.77 11.02
N CYS A 372 11.56 -24.16 11.43
CA CYS A 372 12.01 -25.55 11.41
C CYS A 372 12.92 -25.88 12.61
N THR A 373 13.08 -27.17 12.92
CA THR A 373 14.03 -27.66 13.95
C THR A 373 15.30 -28.24 13.34
N THR A 374 15.21 -28.72 12.10
CA THR A 374 16.33 -29.24 11.31
C THR A 374 16.15 -28.83 9.85
N SER A 375 17.16 -29.08 9.02
CA SER A 375 17.11 -28.82 7.58
C SER A 375 16.01 -29.59 6.84
N SER A 376 15.39 -30.60 7.46
CA SER A 376 14.37 -31.46 6.85
C SER A 376 13.08 -31.57 7.66
N TYR A 377 12.91 -30.79 8.73
CA TYR A 377 11.76 -30.88 9.61
C TYR A 377 11.11 -29.51 9.81
N CYS A 378 10.06 -29.25 9.03
CA CYS A 378 9.30 -28.01 9.11
C CYS A 378 8.21 -28.06 10.20
N LEU A 379 8.05 -26.94 10.91
CA LEU A 379 7.01 -26.73 11.91
C LEU A 379 5.87 -25.86 11.37
N THR A 380 6.19 -24.81 10.61
CA THR A 380 5.20 -23.92 10.00
C THR A 380 5.65 -23.49 8.61
N CYS A 381 4.69 -23.27 7.71
CA CYS A 381 4.97 -22.92 6.33
C CYS A 381 4.82 -21.42 6.08
N VAL A 382 5.52 -20.93 5.06
CA VAL A 382 5.29 -19.56 4.56
C VAL A 382 3.87 -19.45 4.00
N SER A 383 3.39 -18.21 3.80
CA SER A 383 2.05 -17.98 3.25
C SER A 383 1.83 -18.71 1.92
N SER A 384 0.60 -19.20 1.71
CA SER A 384 0.19 -20.02 0.53
C SER A 384 0.71 -21.46 0.51
N TYR A 385 1.34 -21.93 1.59
CA TYR A 385 1.73 -23.33 1.76
C TYR A 385 1.11 -23.91 3.03
N TYR A 386 0.87 -25.22 3.02
CA TYR A 386 0.38 -25.99 4.15
C TYR A 386 1.36 -27.11 4.52
N LEU A 387 1.37 -27.47 5.79
CA LEU A 387 2.24 -28.51 6.33
C LEU A 387 1.64 -29.89 6.06
N ASP A 388 2.38 -30.73 5.34
CA ASP A 388 2.00 -32.12 5.13
C ASP A 388 2.41 -33.02 6.32
N THR A 389 1.91 -34.26 6.32
CA THR A 389 2.22 -35.25 7.37
C THR A 389 3.69 -35.63 7.46
N ASN A 390 4.49 -35.31 6.44
CA ASN A 390 5.93 -35.57 6.39
C ASN A 390 6.74 -34.35 6.80
N HIS A 391 6.12 -33.32 7.39
CA HIS A 391 6.74 -32.07 7.79
C HIS A 391 7.35 -31.27 6.62
N ASN A 392 6.75 -31.36 5.43
CA ASN A 392 7.09 -30.56 4.27
C ASN A 392 5.99 -29.54 3.95
N CYS A 393 6.40 -28.41 3.40
CA CYS A 393 5.47 -27.37 2.97
C CYS A 393 5.03 -27.60 1.54
N ARG A 394 3.73 -27.88 1.37
CA ARG A 394 3.10 -28.07 0.05
C ARG A 394 2.32 -26.84 -0.35
N TYR A 395 2.44 -26.49 -1.62
CA TYR A 395 1.72 -25.35 -2.17
C TYR A 395 0.21 -25.64 -2.18
N CYS A 396 -0.60 -24.70 -1.72
CA CYS A 396 -2.07 -24.81 -1.73
C CYS A 396 -2.68 -24.86 -3.15
N GLY A 397 -1.87 -24.62 -4.18
CA GLY A 397 -2.29 -24.65 -5.58
C GLY A 397 -2.89 -23.32 -6.03
N ASP A 398 -2.94 -23.16 -7.34
CA ASP A 398 -3.60 -22.02 -7.97
C ASP A 398 -5.11 -22.04 -7.69
N GLN A 399 -5.76 -20.89 -7.78
CA GLN A 399 -7.20 -20.71 -7.52
C GLN A 399 -7.63 -20.87 -6.06
N CYS A 400 -6.68 -21.06 -5.14
CA CYS A 400 -6.92 -21.02 -3.70
C CYS A 400 -7.04 -19.58 -3.20
N THR A 401 -8.16 -19.23 -2.56
CA THR A 401 -8.35 -17.90 -1.96
C THR A 401 -8.02 -17.87 -0.47
N LYS A 402 -8.12 -19.01 0.23
CA LYS A 402 -7.74 -19.14 1.64
C LYS A 402 -7.00 -20.46 1.87
N CYS A 403 -5.72 -20.33 2.18
CA CYS A 403 -4.83 -21.46 2.49
C CYS A 403 -4.66 -21.56 4.00
N ASP A 404 -5.14 -22.67 4.57
CA ASP A 404 -4.93 -23.05 5.97
C ASP A 404 -3.60 -23.81 6.11
N GLN A 405 -2.89 -23.57 7.22
CA GLN A 405 -1.56 -24.14 7.46
C GLN A 405 -1.57 -25.67 7.65
N THR A 406 -2.71 -26.29 7.92
CA THR A 406 -2.84 -27.74 8.16
C THR A 406 -3.83 -28.41 7.22
N GLN A 407 -4.90 -27.70 6.85
CA GLN A 407 -5.97 -28.21 6.00
C GLN A 407 -5.75 -27.91 4.52
N GLY A 408 -4.70 -27.14 4.17
CA GLY A 408 -4.46 -26.71 2.80
C GLY A 408 -5.51 -25.72 2.35
N CYS A 409 -5.90 -25.78 1.08
CA CYS A 409 -6.88 -24.86 0.56
C CYS A 409 -8.28 -25.11 1.13
N THR A 410 -8.86 -24.10 1.78
CA THR A 410 -10.19 -24.16 2.42
C THR A 410 -11.27 -23.42 1.63
N THR A 411 -10.89 -22.47 0.78
CA THR A 411 -11.80 -21.78 -0.14
C THR A 411 -11.12 -21.55 -1.49
N CYS A 412 -11.88 -21.73 -2.57
CA CYS A 412 -11.40 -21.60 -3.94
C CYS A 412 -12.14 -20.47 -4.68
N ASN A 413 -11.57 -20.03 -5.81
CA ASN A 413 -12.27 -19.16 -6.76
C ASN A 413 -13.49 -19.87 -7.36
N GLY A 414 -14.46 -19.08 -7.86
CA GLY A 414 -15.64 -19.63 -8.54
C GLY A 414 -15.27 -20.55 -9.70
N GLY A 415 -15.96 -21.70 -9.80
CA GLY A 415 -15.61 -22.76 -10.75
C GLY A 415 -14.67 -23.83 -10.19
N TYR A 416 -14.23 -23.71 -8.94
CA TYR A 416 -13.38 -24.67 -8.24
C TYR A 416 -13.92 -24.99 -6.85
N TYR A 417 -13.59 -26.17 -6.34
CA TYR A 417 -13.91 -26.59 -4.97
C TYR A 417 -12.69 -27.21 -4.27
N PRO A 418 -12.56 -27.02 -2.94
CA PRO A 418 -11.56 -27.71 -2.15
C PRO A 418 -11.64 -29.23 -2.24
N TYR A 419 -10.54 -29.87 -2.60
CA TYR A 419 -10.40 -31.32 -2.67
C TYR A 419 -8.94 -31.71 -2.44
N ASN A 420 -8.68 -32.60 -1.47
CA ASN A 420 -7.34 -33.06 -1.10
C ASN A 420 -6.33 -31.91 -0.92
N HIS A 421 -6.68 -30.91 -0.12
CA HIS A 421 -5.85 -29.74 0.22
C HIS A 421 -5.58 -28.74 -0.93
N VAL A 422 -6.14 -28.96 -2.12
CA VAL A 422 -6.01 -28.08 -3.30
C VAL A 422 -7.37 -27.77 -3.91
N CYS A 423 -7.41 -26.89 -4.91
CA CYS A 423 -8.62 -26.58 -5.66
C CYS A 423 -8.78 -27.51 -6.87
N ALA A 424 -9.85 -28.31 -6.88
CA ALA A 424 -10.26 -29.09 -8.04
C ALA A 424 -11.28 -28.32 -8.88
N VAL A 425 -11.22 -28.50 -10.21
CA VAL A 425 -12.17 -27.89 -11.15
C VAL A 425 -13.56 -28.50 -10.93
N CYS A 426 -14.60 -27.67 -10.90
CA CYS A 426 -15.98 -28.16 -10.84
C CYS A 426 -16.30 -29.02 -12.07
N PRO A 427 -17.02 -30.16 -11.92
CA PRO A 427 -17.44 -30.97 -13.06
C PRO A 427 -18.20 -30.16 -14.11
N ALA A 428 -18.00 -30.51 -15.38
CA ALA A 428 -18.74 -29.87 -16.48
C ALA A 428 -20.25 -30.00 -16.27
N ASN A 429 -20.99 -28.95 -16.61
CA ASN A 429 -22.45 -28.85 -16.44
C ASN A 429 -22.95 -28.91 -14.99
N CYS A 430 -22.06 -28.75 -14.01
CA CYS A 430 -22.45 -28.46 -12.64
C CYS A 430 -22.99 -27.02 -12.52
N ASP A 431 -24.01 -26.83 -11.70
CA ASP A 431 -24.40 -25.49 -11.29
C ASP A 431 -23.34 -24.96 -10.30
N LEU A 432 -22.69 -23.86 -10.67
CA LEU A 432 -21.58 -23.28 -9.90
C LEU A 432 -21.99 -22.88 -8.48
N THR A 433 -23.27 -22.61 -8.22
CA THR A 433 -23.77 -22.32 -6.87
C THR A 433 -23.85 -23.56 -5.98
N TYR A 434 -23.83 -24.75 -6.59
CA TYR A 434 -23.93 -26.05 -5.92
C TYR A 434 -22.66 -26.90 -6.08
N CYS A 435 -21.56 -26.27 -6.49
CA CYS A 435 -20.22 -26.84 -6.42
C CYS A 435 -19.60 -26.47 -5.07
N THR A 436 -19.72 -27.37 -4.08
CA THR A 436 -19.42 -27.08 -2.67
C THR A 436 -18.13 -27.71 -2.20
N THR A 437 -17.70 -27.29 -1.00
CA THR A 437 -16.35 -27.43 -0.47
C THR A 437 -15.88 -28.84 -0.13
N THR A 438 -16.72 -29.88 -0.23
CA THR A 438 -16.34 -31.24 0.21
C THR A 438 -16.81 -32.37 -0.67
N SER A 439 -17.79 -32.17 -1.57
CA SER A 439 -18.40 -33.24 -2.37
C SER A 439 -18.42 -32.96 -3.88
N GLY A 440 -17.80 -31.87 -4.34
CA GLY A 440 -17.83 -31.48 -5.74
C GLY A 440 -19.21 -30.94 -6.12
N CYS A 441 -19.84 -31.53 -7.15
CA CYS A 441 -21.14 -31.09 -7.64
C CYS A 441 -22.31 -31.75 -6.91
N THR A 442 -23.21 -30.94 -6.34
CA THR A 442 -24.45 -31.44 -5.68
C THR A 442 -25.71 -31.19 -6.51
N LYS A 443 -25.63 -30.31 -7.52
CA LYS A 443 -26.73 -30.04 -8.45
C LYS A 443 -26.19 -29.69 -9.83
N CYS A 444 -26.77 -30.30 -10.84
CA CYS A 444 -26.42 -30.03 -12.23
C CYS A 444 -27.27 -28.92 -12.83
N ASN A 445 -26.76 -28.31 -13.90
CA ASN A 445 -27.52 -27.36 -14.72
C ASN A 445 -28.74 -28.04 -15.35
N SER A 446 -29.72 -27.22 -15.74
CA SER A 446 -30.93 -27.64 -16.45
C SER A 446 -30.62 -28.58 -17.62
N GLY A 447 -31.33 -29.72 -17.70
CA GLY A 447 -31.14 -30.76 -18.72
C GLY A 447 -30.07 -31.82 -18.38
N TYR A 448 -29.47 -31.76 -17.19
CA TYR A 448 -28.51 -32.73 -16.67
C TYR A 448 -28.95 -33.27 -15.31
N TYR A 449 -28.55 -34.51 -15.01
CA TYR A 449 -28.77 -35.16 -13.73
C TYR A 449 -27.44 -35.62 -13.12
N LEU A 450 -27.34 -35.54 -11.80
CA LEU A 450 -26.16 -36.00 -11.08
C LEU A 450 -26.15 -37.54 -11.01
N SER A 451 -25.00 -38.14 -11.28
CA SER A 451 -24.76 -39.56 -11.02
C SER A 451 -23.30 -39.71 -10.62
N SER A 452 -23.05 -40.26 -9.43
CA SER A 452 -21.70 -40.44 -8.87
C SER A 452 -20.85 -39.16 -8.87
N GLY A 453 -21.45 -38.00 -8.58
CA GLY A 453 -20.75 -36.71 -8.57
C GLY A 453 -20.53 -36.05 -9.94
N ILE A 454 -21.02 -36.66 -11.03
CA ILE A 454 -20.86 -36.18 -12.40
C ILE A 454 -22.23 -35.84 -13.00
N CYS A 455 -22.31 -34.73 -13.73
CA CYS A 455 -23.52 -34.29 -14.42
C CYS A 455 -23.64 -34.94 -15.80
N ASN A 456 -24.57 -35.89 -15.91
CA ASN A 456 -24.88 -36.60 -17.14
C ASN A 456 -26.07 -35.94 -17.84
N SER A 457 -26.03 -35.83 -19.16
CA SER A 457 -27.15 -35.25 -19.92
C SER A 457 -28.35 -36.20 -19.90
N CYS A 458 -29.55 -35.65 -19.68
CA CYS A 458 -30.81 -36.40 -19.84
C CYS A 458 -31.10 -36.79 -21.31
N GLY A 459 -30.34 -36.24 -22.26
CA GLY A 459 -30.48 -36.53 -23.68
C GLY A 459 -31.67 -35.81 -24.34
N ASN A 460 -31.78 -35.97 -25.66
CA ASN A 460 -32.85 -35.36 -26.45
C ASN A 460 -34.20 -36.02 -26.17
N ASN A 461 -35.28 -35.25 -26.33
CA ASN A 461 -36.67 -35.69 -26.14
C ASN A 461 -37.04 -36.09 -24.69
N CYS A 462 -36.16 -35.84 -23.72
CA CYS A 462 -36.53 -35.77 -22.30
C CYS A 462 -36.94 -34.33 -21.99
N ASP A 463 -38.09 -34.14 -21.35
CA ASP A 463 -38.57 -32.80 -21.01
C ASP A 463 -37.77 -32.21 -19.84
N PHE A 464 -37.73 -30.88 -19.76
CA PHE A 464 -37.06 -30.19 -18.66
C PHE A 464 -37.64 -30.58 -17.29
N PHE A 465 -38.96 -30.75 -17.17
CA PHE A 465 -39.61 -31.11 -15.91
C PHE A 465 -39.46 -32.60 -15.55
N THR A 466 -39.09 -33.45 -16.50
CA THR A 466 -38.92 -34.90 -16.31
C THR A 466 -37.45 -35.33 -16.18
N CYS A 467 -36.52 -34.38 -16.29
CA CYS A 467 -35.10 -34.59 -16.00
C CYS A 467 -34.83 -34.37 -14.51
N VAL A 468 -34.82 -35.45 -13.72
CA VAL A 468 -34.75 -35.39 -12.26
C VAL A 468 -33.31 -35.64 -11.78
N ASN A 469 -32.82 -34.81 -10.86
CA ASN A 469 -31.48 -34.96 -10.28
C ASN A 469 -31.33 -36.31 -9.54
N ASN A 470 -30.16 -36.96 -9.60
CA ASN A 470 -29.90 -38.33 -9.09
C ASN A 470 -30.70 -39.47 -9.73
N VAL A 471 -31.59 -39.15 -10.67
CA VAL A 471 -32.51 -40.12 -11.28
C VAL A 471 -32.29 -40.17 -12.78
N GLY A 472 -32.18 -39.04 -13.47
CA GLY A 472 -32.17 -38.97 -14.94
C GLY A 472 -33.56 -38.72 -15.51
N CYS A 473 -33.76 -39.07 -16.78
CA CYS A 473 -35.05 -38.90 -17.42
C CYS A 473 -36.08 -39.87 -16.84
N THR A 474 -37.25 -39.38 -16.45
CA THR A 474 -38.35 -40.20 -15.95
C THR A 474 -39.45 -40.43 -16.99
N GLN A 475 -39.58 -39.54 -17.98
CA GLN A 475 -40.58 -39.62 -19.02
C GLN A 475 -40.17 -38.81 -20.26
N CYS A 476 -40.48 -39.34 -21.44
CA CYS A 476 -40.21 -38.69 -22.72
C CYS A 476 -41.29 -37.66 -23.07
N THR A 477 -40.89 -36.64 -23.84
CA THR A 477 -41.72 -35.51 -24.30
C THR A 477 -42.94 -35.91 -25.13
N SER A 478 -42.94 -37.09 -25.74
CA SER A 478 -44.09 -37.61 -26.50
C SER A 478 -44.09 -39.14 -26.55
N ASP A 479 -45.26 -39.72 -26.80
CA ASP A 479 -45.46 -41.18 -26.83
C ASP A 479 -44.74 -41.89 -28.00
N TRP A 480 -44.18 -41.13 -28.94
CA TRP A 480 -43.33 -41.63 -30.02
C TRP A 480 -41.96 -42.12 -29.54
N PHE A 481 -41.64 -41.89 -28.27
CA PHE A 481 -40.40 -42.29 -27.65
C PHE A 481 -40.67 -43.10 -26.38
N TYR A 482 -39.93 -44.19 -26.20
CA TYR A 482 -39.92 -44.96 -24.96
C TYR A 482 -38.64 -44.67 -24.18
N LEU A 483 -38.71 -44.85 -22.85
CA LEU A 483 -37.56 -44.74 -21.97
C LEU A 483 -36.81 -46.08 -21.94
N ASP A 484 -35.55 -46.09 -22.37
CA ASP A 484 -34.70 -47.30 -22.31
C ASP A 484 -34.13 -47.57 -20.90
N ASP A 485 -33.47 -48.71 -20.72
CA ASP A 485 -32.85 -49.11 -19.44
C ASP A 485 -31.76 -48.13 -18.97
N ASN A 486 -31.18 -47.35 -19.88
CA ASN A 486 -30.20 -46.30 -19.59
C ASN A 486 -30.86 -44.93 -19.36
N ARG A 487 -32.19 -44.90 -19.21
CA ARG A 487 -33.01 -43.70 -19.02
C ARG A 487 -32.86 -42.68 -20.14
N LYS A 488 -32.71 -43.15 -21.38
CA LYS A 488 -32.71 -42.31 -22.58
C LYS A 488 -33.99 -42.53 -23.38
N CYS A 489 -34.49 -41.44 -23.95
CA CYS A 489 -35.65 -41.47 -24.82
C CYS A 489 -35.27 -41.95 -26.22
N GLN A 490 -35.67 -43.17 -26.55
CA GLN A 490 -35.44 -43.78 -27.85
C GLN A 490 -36.73 -43.79 -28.66
N ARG A 491 -36.62 -43.55 -29.97
CA ARG A 491 -37.79 -43.52 -30.85
C ARG A 491 -38.37 -44.92 -31.00
N CYS A 492 -39.70 -45.03 -30.96
CA CYS A 492 -40.41 -46.25 -31.28
C CYS A 492 -40.04 -46.79 -32.68
N ILE A 493 -40.13 -48.11 -32.86
CA ILE A 493 -39.93 -48.76 -34.15
C ILE A 493 -40.96 -48.21 -35.16
N SER A 494 -40.50 -47.77 -36.33
CA SER A 494 -41.42 -47.31 -37.38
C SER A 494 -42.20 -48.51 -37.94
N PRO A 495 -43.53 -48.44 -38.17
CA PRO A 495 -44.42 -47.26 -38.14
C PRO A 495 -45.32 -47.20 -36.88
N CYS A 496 -44.74 -47.41 -35.70
CA CYS A 496 -45.44 -47.33 -34.43
C CYS A 496 -45.61 -45.87 -33.96
N SER A 497 -46.78 -45.53 -33.41
CA SER A 497 -47.07 -44.24 -32.79
C SER A 497 -46.87 -44.22 -31.28
N THR A 498 -47.07 -45.36 -30.59
CA THR A 498 -46.74 -45.53 -29.15
C THR A 498 -46.16 -46.91 -28.89
N CYS A 499 -45.12 -47.02 -28.05
CA CYS A 499 -44.44 -48.28 -27.78
C CYS A 499 -43.98 -48.41 -26.32
N SER A 500 -43.74 -49.64 -25.88
CA SER A 500 -43.23 -49.92 -24.52
C SER A 500 -41.71 -50.12 -24.50
N ASN A 501 -41.13 -50.56 -25.62
CA ASN A 501 -39.69 -50.74 -25.81
C ASN A 501 -39.36 -50.78 -27.32
N ALA A 502 -38.12 -51.13 -27.65
CA ALA A 502 -37.61 -51.19 -29.03
C ALA A 502 -38.44 -52.09 -29.98
N THR A 503 -39.12 -53.11 -29.47
CA THR A 503 -39.76 -54.15 -30.29
C THR A 503 -41.28 -54.23 -30.12
N VAL A 504 -41.81 -53.75 -28.99
CA VAL A 504 -43.24 -53.85 -28.68
C VAL A 504 -43.96 -52.57 -29.07
N CYS A 505 -44.75 -52.62 -30.14
CA CYS A 505 -45.63 -51.54 -30.54
C CYS A 505 -47.00 -51.65 -29.85
N ASN A 506 -47.52 -50.54 -29.33
CA ASN A 506 -48.83 -50.47 -28.66
C ASN A 506 -49.90 -49.84 -29.56
N THR A 507 -49.52 -48.90 -30.43
CA THR A 507 -50.43 -48.29 -31.42
C THR A 507 -49.70 -47.96 -32.72
N CYS A 508 -50.41 -48.03 -33.84
CA CYS A 508 -49.86 -47.72 -35.15
C CYS A 508 -50.24 -46.30 -35.61
N VAL A 509 -49.52 -45.79 -36.61
CA VAL A 509 -49.95 -44.58 -37.33
C VAL A 509 -51.28 -44.85 -38.07
N SER A 510 -52.21 -43.89 -38.02
CA SER A 510 -53.65 -44.05 -38.27
C SER A 510 -54.10 -44.29 -39.72
N ASP A 511 -53.19 -44.28 -40.68
CA ASP A 511 -53.58 -44.06 -42.08
C ASP A 511 -53.56 -45.33 -42.94
N TYR A 512 -52.77 -46.36 -42.56
CA TYR A 512 -52.58 -47.57 -43.38
C TYR A 512 -52.24 -48.83 -42.57
N TYR A 513 -52.15 -48.75 -41.25
CA TYR A 513 -51.63 -49.83 -40.43
C TYR A 513 -52.62 -50.25 -39.35
N TYR A 514 -52.65 -51.54 -39.05
CA TYR A 514 -53.32 -52.07 -37.87
C TYR A 514 -52.29 -52.76 -36.97
N LEU A 515 -52.58 -52.79 -35.68
CA LEU A 515 -51.78 -53.52 -34.71
C LEU A 515 -52.18 -55.00 -34.73
N ASN A 516 -51.24 -55.87 -35.07
CA ASN A 516 -51.46 -57.30 -35.01
C ASN A 516 -51.28 -57.85 -33.58
N PRO A 517 -51.75 -59.08 -33.29
CA PRO A 517 -51.61 -59.69 -31.97
C PRO A 517 -50.15 -59.91 -31.51
N SER A 518 -49.18 -59.82 -32.42
CA SER A 518 -47.73 -59.88 -32.12
C SER A 518 -47.13 -58.52 -31.77
N ASN A 519 -47.95 -57.50 -31.50
CA ASN A 519 -47.53 -56.13 -31.18
C ASN A 519 -46.68 -55.48 -32.28
N ALA A 520 -46.99 -55.80 -33.55
CA ALA A 520 -46.36 -55.19 -34.72
C ALA A 520 -47.40 -54.52 -35.62
N CYS A 521 -47.01 -53.42 -36.26
CA CYS A 521 -47.85 -52.72 -37.22
C CYS A 521 -47.72 -53.36 -38.59
N THR A 522 -48.83 -53.89 -39.09
CA THR A 522 -48.90 -54.46 -40.44
C THR A 522 -49.73 -53.56 -41.32
N GLN A 523 -49.28 -53.34 -42.56
CA GLN A 523 -50.01 -52.55 -43.53
C GLN A 523 -51.31 -53.26 -43.93
N CYS A 524 -52.41 -52.51 -43.99
CA CYS A 524 -53.69 -52.99 -44.51
C CYS A 524 -53.53 -53.42 -45.97
N VAL A 525 -54.15 -54.54 -46.36
CA VAL A 525 -54.15 -54.97 -47.76
C VAL A 525 -55.08 -54.07 -48.57
N SER A 526 -54.57 -53.57 -49.69
CA SER A 526 -55.36 -52.80 -50.64
C SER A 526 -56.61 -53.58 -51.06
N PRO A 527 -57.81 -52.97 -51.08
CA PRO A 527 -58.08 -51.54 -51.10
C PRO A 527 -58.54 -50.94 -49.74
N CYS A 528 -58.16 -51.52 -48.60
CA CYS A 528 -58.42 -50.93 -47.29
C CYS A 528 -57.48 -49.73 -47.02
N LEU A 529 -58.04 -48.61 -46.52
CA LEU A 529 -57.27 -47.48 -45.96
C LEU A 529 -57.00 -47.73 -44.48
N GLN A 530 -58.07 -47.86 -43.68
CA GLN A 530 -57.98 -48.32 -42.30
C GLN A 530 -58.56 -49.72 -42.18
N CYS A 531 -58.03 -50.53 -41.26
CA CYS A 531 -58.44 -51.91 -41.11
C CYS A 531 -58.41 -52.38 -39.64
N SER A 532 -59.21 -53.39 -39.29
CA SER A 532 -59.19 -54.09 -37.98
C SER A 532 -58.34 -55.37 -38.02
N SER A 533 -58.18 -55.95 -39.20
CA SER A 533 -57.23 -57.02 -39.52
C SER A 533 -56.62 -56.71 -40.89
N GLN A 534 -55.65 -57.47 -41.37
CA GLN A 534 -55.03 -57.19 -42.67
C GLN A 534 -56.03 -57.10 -43.83
N THR A 535 -57.19 -57.75 -43.71
CA THR A 535 -58.23 -57.81 -44.76
C THR A 535 -59.57 -57.20 -44.37
N ASP A 536 -59.84 -56.98 -43.08
CA ASP A 536 -61.11 -56.40 -42.62
C ASP A 536 -60.98 -54.89 -42.60
N CYS A 537 -61.55 -54.23 -43.60
CA CYS A 537 -61.49 -52.78 -43.76
C CYS A 537 -62.46 -52.07 -42.80
N LYS A 538 -62.00 -50.96 -42.23
CA LYS A 538 -62.83 -49.92 -41.60
C LYS A 538 -63.14 -48.77 -42.57
N SER A 539 -62.26 -48.53 -43.55
CA SER A 539 -62.45 -47.52 -44.59
C SER A 539 -61.68 -47.91 -45.86
N CYS A 540 -62.07 -47.34 -47.00
CA CYS A 540 -61.48 -47.67 -48.31
C CYS A 540 -60.52 -46.58 -48.79
N ILE A 541 -59.49 -46.97 -49.56
CA ILE A 541 -58.44 -46.07 -50.07
C ILE A 541 -58.96 -44.87 -50.86
N ASN A 542 -60.12 -45.01 -51.51
CA ASN A 542 -60.81 -43.95 -52.23
C ASN A 542 -62.27 -44.35 -52.49
N LYS A 543 -63.04 -43.45 -53.10
CA LYS A 543 -64.48 -43.65 -53.38
C LYS A 543 -64.77 -44.57 -54.57
N SER A 544 -63.77 -45.14 -55.25
CA SER A 544 -63.97 -46.18 -56.28
C SER A 544 -64.23 -47.56 -55.67
N TYR A 545 -64.16 -47.65 -54.35
CA TYR A 545 -64.57 -48.79 -53.56
C TYR A 545 -65.58 -48.32 -52.53
N TRP A 546 -66.61 -49.12 -52.28
CA TRP A 546 -67.55 -48.91 -51.18
C TRP A 546 -67.29 -49.96 -50.10
N LEU A 547 -67.52 -49.58 -48.84
CA LEU A 547 -67.36 -50.50 -47.72
C LEU A 547 -68.63 -51.34 -47.56
N ASP A 548 -68.52 -52.65 -47.76
CA ASP A 548 -69.55 -53.58 -47.38
C ASP A 548 -69.46 -53.87 -45.88
N THR A 549 -70.34 -53.25 -45.10
CA THR A 549 -70.37 -53.39 -43.63
C THR A 549 -70.79 -54.78 -43.15
N SER A 550 -71.34 -55.63 -44.04
CA SER A 550 -71.68 -57.00 -43.70
C SER A 550 -70.47 -57.94 -43.77
N THR A 551 -69.53 -57.65 -44.67
CA THR A 551 -68.32 -58.46 -44.87
C THR A 551 -67.03 -57.74 -44.45
N ASN A 552 -67.11 -56.47 -44.05
CA ASN A 552 -65.99 -55.56 -43.80
C ASN A 552 -64.99 -55.50 -44.96
N LYS A 553 -65.46 -55.62 -46.20
CA LYS A 553 -64.60 -55.57 -47.40
C LYS A 553 -64.88 -54.32 -48.23
N CYS A 554 -63.81 -53.73 -48.75
CA CYS A 554 -63.91 -52.68 -49.74
C CYS A 554 -64.12 -53.31 -51.12
N ILE A 555 -65.34 -53.19 -51.64
CA ILE A 555 -65.73 -53.78 -52.93
C ILE A 555 -65.68 -52.70 -53.99
N ARG A 556 -65.05 -53.01 -55.13
CA ARG A 556 -64.95 -52.07 -56.26
C ARG A 556 -66.35 -51.75 -56.79
N CYS A 557 -66.59 -50.49 -57.13
CA CYS A 557 -67.83 -50.09 -57.80
C CYS A 557 -68.02 -50.89 -59.10
N SER A 558 -69.23 -51.39 -59.32
CA SER A 558 -69.59 -52.14 -60.52
C SER A 558 -69.52 -51.24 -61.75
N SER A 559 -68.76 -51.64 -62.77
CA SER A 559 -68.72 -50.92 -64.06
C SER A 559 -70.14 -50.80 -64.64
N PRO A 560 -70.57 -49.63 -65.16
CA PRO A 560 -69.76 -48.45 -65.53
C PRO A 560 -69.67 -47.36 -64.43
N CYS A 561 -69.89 -47.69 -63.16
CA CYS A 561 -69.75 -46.74 -62.07
C CYS A 561 -68.28 -46.56 -61.64
N ASN A 562 -67.82 -45.29 -61.54
CA ASN A 562 -66.46 -44.92 -61.11
C ASN A 562 -66.34 -44.64 -59.62
N THR A 563 -67.36 -44.05 -58.99
CA THR A 563 -67.46 -43.91 -57.53
C THR A 563 -68.86 -44.20 -57.03
N CYS A 564 -68.98 -44.84 -55.86
CA CYS A 564 -70.25 -45.37 -55.37
C CYS A 564 -70.29 -45.43 -53.84
N THR A 565 -71.49 -45.62 -53.29
CA THR A 565 -71.74 -45.84 -51.86
C THR A 565 -72.27 -47.24 -51.54
N GLY A 566 -72.47 -48.10 -52.53
CA GLY A 566 -73.13 -49.40 -52.37
C GLY A 566 -73.05 -50.30 -53.61
N PRO A 567 -73.60 -51.52 -53.55
CA PRO A 567 -73.42 -52.57 -54.57
C PRO A 567 -74.17 -52.34 -55.88
N ASN A 568 -75.28 -51.59 -55.82
CA ASN A 568 -76.23 -51.49 -56.91
C ASN A 568 -76.03 -50.21 -57.73
N ASN A 569 -76.51 -50.20 -58.97
CA ASN A 569 -76.46 -49.02 -59.82
C ASN A 569 -77.05 -47.79 -59.14
N GLY A 570 -78.15 -47.93 -58.38
CA GLY A 570 -78.76 -46.82 -57.62
C GLY A 570 -77.92 -46.19 -56.50
N SER A 571 -76.74 -46.76 -56.21
CA SER A 571 -75.74 -46.24 -55.26
C SER A 571 -74.52 -45.64 -55.98
N CYS A 572 -74.59 -45.47 -57.30
CA CYS A 572 -73.55 -44.83 -58.08
C CYS A 572 -73.55 -43.31 -57.89
N ILE A 573 -72.37 -42.69 -57.80
CA ILE A 573 -72.18 -41.23 -57.66
C ILE A 573 -71.56 -40.63 -58.92
N THR A 574 -70.55 -41.27 -59.50
CA THR A 574 -69.90 -40.82 -60.74
C THR A 574 -69.64 -42.00 -61.68
N CYS A 575 -69.59 -41.74 -62.98
CA CYS A 575 -69.43 -42.75 -64.01
C CYS A 575 -68.00 -42.80 -64.56
N VAL A 576 -67.61 -43.95 -65.13
CA VAL A 576 -66.37 -44.08 -65.91
C VAL A 576 -66.50 -43.30 -67.23
N ALA A 577 -65.37 -43.03 -67.89
CA ALA A 577 -65.36 -42.33 -69.18
C ALA A 577 -66.27 -43.02 -70.20
N HIS A 578 -66.90 -42.22 -71.09
CA HIS A 578 -67.93 -42.64 -72.07
C HIS A 578 -69.31 -43.01 -71.52
N TYR A 579 -69.56 -42.73 -70.23
CA TYR A 579 -70.87 -42.83 -69.60
C TYR A 579 -71.23 -41.54 -68.88
N TYR A 580 -72.51 -41.15 -68.90
CA TYR A 580 -73.01 -40.02 -68.11
C TYR A 580 -73.91 -40.51 -66.98
N PHE A 581 -73.93 -39.77 -65.87
CA PHE A 581 -74.79 -40.09 -64.74
C PHE A 581 -76.23 -39.61 -65.02
N ASP A 582 -77.15 -40.55 -65.14
CA ASP A 582 -78.58 -40.26 -65.22
C ASP A 582 -79.15 -40.18 -63.80
N ALA A 583 -79.46 -38.95 -63.37
CA ALA A 583 -79.99 -38.68 -62.04
C ALA A 583 -81.38 -39.31 -61.78
N THR A 584 -82.15 -39.62 -62.83
CA THR A 584 -83.49 -40.20 -62.71
C THR A 584 -83.42 -41.71 -62.45
N SER A 585 -82.57 -42.43 -63.19
CA SER A 585 -82.32 -43.87 -62.96
C SER A 585 -81.23 -44.13 -61.91
N LYS A 586 -80.55 -43.07 -61.44
CA LYS A 586 -79.34 -43.11 -60.60
C LYS A 586 -78.30 -44.07 -61.18
N SER A 587 -78.15 -44.13 -62.49
CA SER A 587 -77.30 -45.11 -63.16
C SER A 587 -76.45 -44.48 -64.26
N CYS A 588 -75.41 -45.19 -64.69
CA CYS A 588 -74.50 -44.72 -65.73
C CYS A 588 -74.94 -45.23 -67.09
N THR A 589 -75.29 -44.30 -67.99
CA THR A 589 -75.81 -44.61 -69.33
C THR A 589 -74.73 -44.35 -70.38
N TYR A 590 -74.58 -45.27 -71.34
CA TYR A 590 -73.59 -45.17 -72.40
C TYR A 590 -73.91 -43.99 -73.32
N CYS A 591 -72.89 -43.21 -73.67
CA CYS A 591 -73.05 -41.98 -74.45
C CYS A 591 -73.28 -42.19 -75.96
N GLY A 592 -73.21 -43.42 -76.47
CA GLY A 592 -73.23 -43.71 -77.91
C GLY A 592 -71.86 -43.52 -78.57
N ASP A 593 -71.65 -44.17 -79.72
CA ASP A 593 -70.37 -44.15 -80.43
C ASP A 593 -70.08 -42.74 -80.99
N GLY A 594 -68.90 -42.19 -80.67
CA GLY A 594 -68.42 -40.88 -81.14
C GLY A 594 -68.29 -39.79 -80.05
N CYS A 595 -68.77 -40.04 -78.83
CA CYS A 595 -68.69 -39.08 -77.72
C CYS A 595 -67.55 -39.43 -76.75
N ILE A 596 -66.49 -38.61 -76.71
CA ILE A 596 -65.25 -38.92 -75.95
C ILE A 596 -65.11 -38.14 -74.63
N ALA A 597 -65.95 -37.13 -74.35
CA ALA A 597 -66.02 -36.50 -73.02
C ALA A 597 -67.29 -35.66 -72.83
N GLY A 598 -67.94 -35.74 -71.67
CA GLY A 598 -68.87 -34.70 -71.19
C GLY A 598 -70.32 -34.72 -71.70
N CYS A 599 -70.89 -35.88 -72.05
CA CYS A 599 -72.31 -35.96 -72.41
C CYS A 599 -73.18 -35.62 -71.19
N THR A 600 -74.09 -34.67 -71.35
CA THR A 600 -75.10 -34.31 -70.34
C THR A 600 -76.49 -34.67 -70.89
N ASN A 601 -77.44 -34.97 -70.01
CA ASN A 601 -78.80 -35.35 -70.38
C ASN A 601 -79.57 -34.11 -70.87
N THR A 602 -79.25 -33.64 -72.08
CA THR A 602 -80.04 -32.63 -72.79
C THR A 602 -80.54 -33.24 -74.09
N THR A 603 -81.84 -33.51 -74.11
CA THR A 603 -82.62 -33.73 -75.33
C THR A 603 -82.42 -32.54 -76.28
N ASN A 604 -81.59 -32.71 -77.31
CA ASN A 604 -81.72 -32.22 -78.68
C ASN A 604 -80.35 -32.06 -79.37
N ALA A 605 -80.06 -32.92 -80.34
CA ALA A 605 -79.25 -32.54 -81.50
C ALA A 605 -79.73 -33.34 -82.72
N PRO A 606 -80.09 -32.64 -83.81
CA PRO A 606 -79.31 -32.87 -85.02
C PRO A 606 -78.81 -31.56 -85.67
N ASN A 607 -77.70 -31.72 -86.41
CA ASN A 607 -77.03 -30.79 -87.33
C ASN A 607 -76.11 -29.76 -86.62
N VAL A 608 -74.82 -29.56 -86.97
CA VAL A 608 -74.17 -29.49 -88.28
C VAL A 608 -72.63 -29.65 -88.13
N ASN A 609 -72.03 -30.27 -89.16
CA ASN A 609 -70.64 -30.26 -89.68
C ASN A 609 -69.41 -30.74 -88.90
N TRP A 610 -68.73 -31.67 -89.60
CA TRP A 610 -67.31 -31.95 -89.53
C TRP A 610 -66.50 -30.95 -90.36
N GLY A 611 -65.34 -30.52 -89.83
CA GLY A 611 -64.31 -29.78 -90.55
C GLY A 611 -62.92 -29.99 -89.93
N LEU A 612 -62.10 -30.78 -90.63
CA LEU A 612 -60.63 -30.94 -90.63
C LEU A 612 -59.80 -30.20 -89.55
N ILE A 613 -59.04 -30.92 -88.72
CA ILE A 613 -57.62 -31.32 -88.87
C ILE A 613 -57.32 -32.41 -87.83
#